data_AF-A0A958ZKK2-F1
#
_entry.id   AF-A0A958ZKK2-F1
#
_cell.length_a   1.000
_cell.length_b   1.000
_cell.length_c   1.000
_cell.angle_alpha   90.00
_cell.angle_beta   90.00
_cell.angle_gamma   90.00
#
_symmetry.space_group_name_H-M   'P 1'
#
loop_
_entity.id
_entity.type
_entity.pdbx_description
1 polymer ?
#
loop_
_entity_poly.entity_id
_entity_poly.type
_entity_poly.pdbx_seq_one_letter_code
_entity_poly.pdbx_strand_id
1 'polypeptide(L)'
;MVNDYYLQNRTFDKDRDIECEGSMVVGKNTLAAKNNYLYTRTNHDPLLSTSETKKTVPLNDVVVKSGSELLLEAKTSVTIKSGFKAESGSGLRVKIDPLNPSTRSDKNKYTCGRILRTSATNGKEQFRYSVNDDVTWTIKGYHTQLQLSGKAIEIPSHLQKGQYSLSANSVGCNIPSIVLDISNIGVEVTEFKQPVVNRPEINWKVSPNPSSTFITVESEISFTALRITDLEGRLIKKIKVRENTTELEVDVSAYSSTTYLISIEFKNGESDIKKIIVQH
;
A
#
# COMPACT_ATOMS: atom_id res chain seq x y z
N MET A 1 26.40 -16.79 -12.67
CA MET A 1 25.56 -15.62 -13.01
C MET A 1 25.20 -14.95 -11.70
N VAL A 2 25.57 -13.68 -11.49
CA VAL A 2 25.30 -12.95 -10.24
C VAL A 2 24.06 -12.10 -10.48
N ASN A 3 22.98 -12.38 -9.74
CA ASN A 3 21.70 -11.68 -9.84
C ASN A 3 21.68 -10.56 -8.80
N ASP A 4 21.66 -9.30 -9.24
CA ASP A 4 21.67 -8.14 -8.34
C ASP A 4 20.26 -7.61 -8.08
N TYR A 5 19.94 -7.32 -6.82
CA TYR A 5 18.65 -6.78 -6.38
C TYR A 5 18.77 -5.32 -5.90
N TYR A 6 17.80 -4.48 -6.28
CA TYR A 6 17.75 -3.04 -5.98
C TYR A 6 16.57 -2.69 -5.06
N LEU A 7 16.80 -1.83 -4.05
CA LEU A 7 15.78 -1.45 -3.07
C LEU A 7 15.39 0.03 -3.12
N GLN A 8 14.08 0.30 -2.99
CA GLN A 8 13.50 1.64 -2.92
C GLN A 8 12.85 1.91 -1.55
N ASN A 9 12.78 3.20 -1.19
CA ASN A 9 12.19 3.75 0.05
C ASN A 9 10.84 3.09 0.41
N ARG A 10 10.81 2.29 1.48
CA ARG A 10 9.59 1.78 2.11
C ARG A 10 9.75 1.78 3.63
N THR A 11 8.62 1.78 4.35
CA THR A 11 8.62 1.58 5.81
C THR A 11 9.00 0.14 6.09
N PHE A 12 10.16 -0.06 6.72
CA PHE A 12 10.70 -1.36 7.11
C PHE A 12 10.08 -1.76 8.46
N ASP A 13 9.30 -2.84 8.49
CA ASP A 13 8.75 -3.41 9.73
C ASP A 13 9.81 -4.31 10.37
N LYS A 14 9.81 -4.38 11.70
CA LYS A 14 10.88 -4.88 12.58
C LYS A 14 11.32 -6.34 12.38
N ASP A 15 10.76 -7.08 11.42
CA ASP A 15 10.77 -8.55 11.45
C ASP A 15 11.13 -9.28 10.14
N ARG A 16 11.52 -8.61 9.03
CA ARG A 16 12.13 -9.21 7.80
C ARG A 16 12.02 -8.25 6.63
N ASP A 17 13.03 -8.17 5.76
CA ASP A 17 12.86 -7.35 4.54
C ASP A 17 13.35 -7.91 3.19
N ILE A 18 14.52 -8.53 3.03
CA ILE A 18 14.93 -9.04 1.68
C ILE A 18 15.90 -10.24 1.75
N GLU A 19 15.58 -11.29 0.99
CA GLU A 19 16.48 -12.40 0.66
C GLU A 19 16.83 -12.32 -0.85
N CYS A 20 18.11 -12.38 -1.20
CA CYS A 20 18.54 -12.52 -2.60
C CYS A 20 19.58 -13.63 -2.80
N GLU A 21 19.43 -14.41 -3.88
CA GLU A 21 20.37 -15.48 -4.25
C GLU A 21 21.72 -14.96 -4.81
N GLY A 22 21.92 -13.63 -4.85
CA GLY A 22 23.10 -12.97 -5.40
C GLY A 22 23.63 -11.84 -4.52
N SER A 23 23.84 -10.65 -5.11
CA SER A 23 24.29 -9.47 -4.38
C SER A 23 23.17 -8.43 -4.22
N MET A 24 23.22 -7.66 -3.16
CA MET A 24 22.22 -6.63 -2.86
C MET A 24 22.85 -5.24 -2.89
N VAL A 25 22.17 -4.25 -3.46
CA VAL A 25 22.63 -2.86 -3.46
C VAL A 25 21.56 -1.92 -2.89
N VAL A 26 21.92 -1.11 -1.88
CA VAL A 26 21.00 -0.24 -1.13
C VAL A 26 21.54 1.19 -1.05
N GLY A 27 20.81 2.22 -1.49
CA GLY A 27 21.21 3.64 -1.36
C GLY A 27 20.71 4.54 -2.50
N LYS A 28 21.11 5.82 -2.52
CA LYS A 28 20.84 6.77 -3.62
C LYS A 28 21.75 6.47 -4.82
N ASN A 29 21.33 6.85 -6.02
CA ASN A 29 22.06 6.56 -7.26
C ASN A 29 22.33 5.07 -7.51
N THR A 30 21.36 4.21 -7.20
CA THR A 30 21.28 2.85 -7.77
C THR A 30 20.86 2.91 -9.25
N LEU A 31 21.52 3.77 -10.03
CA LEU A 31 21.55 3.72 -11.48
C LEU A 31 22.73 2.83 -11.87
N ALA A 32 22.52 1.94 -12.85
CA ALA A 32 23.64 1.42 -13.63
C ALA A 32 24.32 2.64 -14.29
N ALA A 33 25.60 2.89 -13.98
CA ALA A 33 26.36 3.90 -14.71
C ALA A 33 26.38 3.48 -16.19
N LYS A 34 26.08 4.42 -17.10
CA LYS A 34 25.92 4.18 -18.54
C LYS A 34 27.13 3.46 -19.19
N ASN A 35 28.29 3.47 -18.53
CA ASN A 35 29.55 2.92 -19.03
C ASN A 35 30.26 1.91 -18.09
N ASN A 36 29.66 1.48 -16.98
CA ASN A 36 30.25 0.41 -16.14
C ASN A 36 29.36 -0.84 -16.17
N TYR A 37 29.45 -1.60 -17.26
CA TYR A 37 29.04 -3.00 -17.28
C TYR A 37 30.17 -3.84 -16.68
N LEU A 38 29.85 -4.77 -15.78
CA LEU A 38 30.82 -5.74 -15.29
C LEU A 38 31.01 -6.95 -16.21
N TYR A 39 30.33 -7.07 -17.36
CA TYR A 39 30.58 -8.14 -18.34
C TYR A 39 30.26 -7.77 -19.80
N THR A 40 31.02 -8.38 -20.71
CA THR A 40 30.99 -8.25 -22.18
C THR A 40 29.97 -9.18 -22.85
N ARG A 41 29.51 -8.76 -24.03
CA ARG A 41 28.25 -9.08 -24.73
C ARG A 41 28.22 -10.37 -25.58
N THR A 42 28.88 -11.47 -25.20
CA THR A 42 29.11 -12.56 -26.19
C THR A 42 28.45 -13.92 -25.99
N ASN A 43 27.73 -14.24 -24.90
CA ASN A 43 26.99 -15.51 -24.84
C ASN A 43 25.66 -15.36 -24.10
N HIS A 44 24.57 -15.21 -24.86
CA HIS A 44 23.22 -15.29 -24.34
C HIS A 44 22.74 -16.74 -24.43
N ASP A 45 22.55 -17.39 -23.29
CA ASP A 45 21.86 -18.68 -23.19
C ASP A 45 20.34 -18.43 -23.28
N PRO A 46 19.61 -19.03 -24.24
CA PRO A 46 18.19 -18.80 -24.44
C PRO A 46 17.28 -19.49 -23.40
N LEU A 47 17.83 -20.24 -22.43
CA LEU A 47 17.04 -21.02 -21.46
C LEU A 47 16.84 -20.35 -20.08
N LEU A 48 17.28 -19.12 -19.88
CA LEU A 48 17.16 -18.43 -18.59
C LEU A 48 16.17 -17.26 -18.65
N SER A 49 14.98 -17.45 -18.07
CA SER A 49 14.01 -16.38 -17.79
C SER A 49 14.27 -15.80 -16.40
N THR A 50 14.93 -14.65 -16.31
CA THR A 50 14.96 -13.88 -15.07
C THR A 50 14.61 -12.42 -15.36
N SER A 51 13.66 -11.90 -14.60
CA SER A 51 13.16 -10.53 -14.67
C SER A 51 14.17 -9.59 -14.01
N GLU A 52 14.97 -8.90 -14.83
CA GLU A 52 15.73 -7.73 -14.41
C GLU A 52 14.76 -6.65 -13.88
N THR A 53 14.82 -6.31 -12.59
CA THR A 53 14.07 -5.18 -12.05
C THR A 53 14.79 -3.88 -12.40
N LYS A 54 14.42 -3.29 -13.54
CA LYS A 54 14.87 -1.95 -13.94
C LYS A 54 13.82 -0.93 -13.47
N LYS A 55 14.16 -0.15 -12.44
CA LYS A 55 13.39 1.07 -12.11
C LYS A 55 14.31 2.24 -11.81
N THR A 56 14.22 3.22 -12.69
CA THR A 56 14.86 4.53 -12.60
C THR A 56 13.78 5.59 -12.38
N VAL A 57 13.48 6.02 -11.14
CA VAL A 57 12.83 7.31 -10.83
C VAL A 57 13.06 7.68 -9.35
N PRO A 58 12.92 8.96 -8.95
CA PRO A 58 14.00 9.90 -8.63
C PRO A 58 14.64 9.72 -7.23
N LEU A 59 15.98 9.71 -7.19
CA LEU A 59 16.94 10.36 -6.27
C LEU A 59 16.64 10.63 -4.77
N ASN A 60 15.66 10.01 -4.15
CA ASN A 60 15.45 10.18 -2.71
C ASN A 60 16.32 9.20 -1.91
N ASP A 61 16.82 9.68 -0.77
CA ASP A 61 17.64 8.89 0.16
C ASP A 61 16.83 7.70 0.69
N VAL A 62 17.46 6.52 0.83
CA VAL A 62 16.85 5.39 1.57
C VAL A 62 17.01 5.70 3.05
N VAL A 63 15.92 5.91 3.79
CA VAL A 63 15.99 6.25 5.22
C VAL A 63 15.38 5.12 6.06
N VAL A 64 16.21 4.42 6.84
CA VAL A 64 15.72 3.49 7.88
C VAL A 64 15.21 4.31 9.06
N LYS A 65 13.94 4.11 9.42
CA LYS A 65 13.26 4.90 10.45
C LYS A 65 13.64 4.47 11.87
N SER A 66 13.60 5.41 12.81
CA SER A 66 13.84 5.14 14.23
C SER A 66 12.89 4.03 14.72
N GLY A 67 13.43 3.06 15.47
CA GLY A 67 12.67 1.91 15.99
C GLY A 67 12.45 0.76 14.98
N SER A 68 12.91 0.92 13.73
CA SER A 68 12.90 -0.16 12.73
C SER A 68 14.24 -0.89 12.68
N GLU A 69 14.22 -2.17 12.32
CA GLU A 69 15.41 -2.96 12.00
C GLU A 69 15.36 -3.37 10.52
N LEU A 70 16.36 -2.94 9.72
CA LEU A 70 16.52 -3.36 8.34
C LEU A 70 17.37 -4.64 8.29
N LEU A 71 16.83 -5.75 7.79
CA LEU A 71 17.55 -7.00 7.59
C LEU A 71 17.83 -7.23 6.10
N LEU A 72 19.11 -7.36 5.74
CA LEU A 72 19.59 -7.64 4.38
C LEU A 72 20.30 -8.99 4.36
N GLU A 73 19.77 -9.96 3.62
CA GLU A 73 20.41 -11.28 3.48
C GLU A 73 20.80 -11.53 2.01
N ALA A 74 22.09 -11.82 1.79
CA ALA A 74 22.65 -12.03 0.47
C ALA A 74 23.57 -13.25 0.43
N LYS A 75 23.77 -13.82 -0.76
CA LYS A 75 24.69 -14.94 -0.95
C LYS A 75 26.14 -14.48 -1.00
N THR A 76 26.38 -13.38 -1.71
CA THR A 76 27.73 -12.98 -2.09
C THR A 76 28.15 -11.65 -1.48
N SER A 77 27.29 -10.62 -1.59
CA SER A 77 27.65 -9.30 -1.05
C SER A 77 26.43 -8.41 -0.82
N VAL A 78 26.57 -7.44 0.08
CA VAL A 78 25.64 -6.33 0.25
C VAL A 78 26.43 -5.03 0.13
N THR A 79 26.04 -4.18 -0.81
CA THR A 79 26.69 -2.89 -1.07
C THR A 79 25.76 -1.75 -0.66
N ILE A 80 26.17 -0.96 0.33
CA ILE A 80 25.46 0.24 0.75
C ILE A 80 26.05 1.45 0.00
N LYS A 81 25.26 2.10 -0.85
CA LYS A 81 25.65 3.28 -1.62
C LYS A 81 25.36 4.57 -0.87
N SER A 82 26.02 5.65 -1.31
CA SER A 82 25.76 7.02 -0.84
C SER A 82 24.27 7.33 -0.80
N GLY A 83 23.79 8.06 0.20
CA GLY A 83 22.36 8.39 0.37
C GLY A 83 21.53 7.30 1.03
N PHE A 84 22.15 6.21 1.49
CA PHE A 84 21.59 5.46 2.61
C PHE A 84 21.69 6.30 3.88
N LYS A 85 20.58 6.41 4.62
CA LYS A 85 20.45 7.12 5.88
C LYS A 85 19.73 6.21 6.87
N ALA A 86 20.03 6.40 8.14
CA ALA A 86 19.40 5.69 9.23
C ALA A 86 19.14 6.71 10.34
N GLU A 87 17.92 6.76 10.85
CA GLU A 87 17.57 7.62 11.97
C GLU A 87 18.10 7.02 13.28
N SER A 88 18.38 7.86 14.28
CA SER A 88 18.82 7.39 15.60
C SER A 88 17.81 6.39 16.16
N GLY A 89 18.28 5.26 16.69
CA GLY A 89 17.41 4.19 17.21
C GLY A 89 16.93 3.18 16.15
N SER A 90 17.41 3.27 14.92
CA SER A 90 17.24 2.21 13.91
C SER A 90 18.32 1.12 14.02
N GLY A 91 18.01 -0.08 13.53
CA GLY A 91 18.94 -1.20 13.40
C GLY A 91 19.19 -1.57 11.93
N LEU A 92 20.40 -2.03 11.62
CA LEU A 92 20.74 -2.65 10.34
C LEU A 92 21.44 -3.97 10.62
N ARG A 93 20.89 -5.06 10.10
CA ARG A 93 21.51 -6.40 10.11
C ARG A 93 21.77 -6.84 8.69
N VAL A 94 22.99 -7.33 8.47
CA VAL A 94 23.42 -7.86 7.19
C VAL A 94 23.90 -9.28 7.39
N LYS A 95 23.35 -10.23 6.62
CA LYS A 95 23.82 -11.61 6.56
C LYS A 95 24.35 -11.88 5.16
N ILE A 96 25.60 -12.34 5.06
CA ILE A 96 26.16 -12.87 3.81
C ILE A 96 26.44 -14.35 4.04
N ASP A 97 25.71 -15.22 3.34
CA ASP A 97 25.83 -16.67 3.49
C ASP A 97 25.85 -17.34 2.12
N PRO A 98 27.04 -17.76 1.63
CA PRO A 98 27.20 -18.29 0.29
C PRO A 98 26.59 -19.69 0.11
N LEU A 99 26.29 -20.40 1.19
CA LEU A 99 25.79 -21.78 1.16
C LEU A 99 24.28 -21.83 1.38
N ASN A 100 23.74 -21.01 2.28
CA ASN A 100 22.34 -21.04 2.68
C ASN A 100 21.82 -19.64 3.07
N PRO A 101 21.73 -18.71 2.09
CA PRO A 101 21.25 -17.34 2.34
C PRO A 101 19.83 -17.28 2.89
N SER A 102 19.02 -18.33 2.70
CA SER A 102 17.63 -18.44 3.18
C SER A 102 17.47 -19.08 4.57
N THR A 103 18.57 -19.50 5.21
CA THR A 103 18.51 -19.99 6.60
C THR A 103 18.62 -18.83 7.56
N ARG A 104 17.56 -18.52 8.30
CA ARG A 104 17.58 -17.41 9.27
C ARG A 104 18.61 -17.65 10.38
N SER A 105 19.33 -16.60 10.76
CA SER A 105 20.24 -16.63 11.91
C SER A 105 19.51 -16.47 13.25
N ASP A 106 18.31 -15.89 13.25
CA ASP A 106 17.53 -15.66 14.44
C ASP A 106 16.64 -16.88 14.75
N LYS A 107 16.89 -17.50 15.90
CA LYS A 107 16.13 -18.65 16.43
C LYS A 107 14.71 -18.29 16.88
N ASN A 108 14.13 -17.20 16.38
CA ASN A 108 12.80 -16.76 16.79
C ASN A 108 11.74 -17.74 16.27
N LYS A 109 11.23 -18.55 17.20
CA LYS A 109 10.22 -19.61 17.02
C LYS A 109 8.83 -19.11 16.61
N TYR A 110 8.64 -17.82 16.37
CA TYR A 110 7.38 -17.32 15.83
C TYR A 110 7.37 -17.57 14.32
N THR A 111 6.81 -18.72 13.94
CA THR A 111 6.60 -19.10 12.54
C THR A 111 5.41 -18.33 11.97
N CYS A 112 5.46 -16.99 11.96
CA CYS A 112 4.69 -16.28 10.95
C CYS A 112 5.13 -16.88 9.61
N GLY A 113 4.18 -17.45 8.89
CA GLY A 113 4.44 -18.12 7.63
C GLY A 113 5.08 -17.16 6.62
N ARG A 114 5.38 -17.68 5.44
CA ARG A 114 5.95 -16.92 4.33
C ARG A 114 5.03 -16.94 3.14
N ILE A 115 5.14 -15.93 2.30
CA ILE A 115 4.53 -15.93 0.97
C ILE A 115 5.36 -16.85 0.09
N LEU A 116 4.74 -17.87 -0.48
CA LEU A 116 5.32 -18.79 -1.43
C LEU A 116 4.80 -18.45 -2.81
N ARG A 117 5.70 -18.19 -3.77
CA ARG A 117 5.33 -18.17 -5.19
C ARG A 117 5.12 -19.62 -5.62
N THR A 118 3.91 -19.96 -6.04
CA THR A 118 3.60 -21.29 -6.57
C THR A 118 3.63 -21.26 -8.09
N SER A 119 3.99 -22.38 -8.71
CA SER A 119 4.07 -22.51 -10.17
C SER A 119 2.79 -22.01 -10.83
N ALA A 120 2.94 -21.25 -11.91
CA ALA A 120 1.82 -20.67 -12.62
C ALA A 120 0.94 -21.77 -13.21
N THR A 121 -0.33 -21.83 -12.82
CA THR A 121 -1.32 -22.66 -13.52
C THR A 121 -1.86 -21.79 -14.66
N ASN A 122 -1.78 -22.26 -15.90
CA ASN A 122 -2.26 -21.52 -17.08
C ASN A 122 -1.61 -20.13 -17.28
N GLY A 123 -0.33 -19.98 -16.96
CA GLY A 123 0.40 -18.72 -17.15
C GLY A 123 0.03 -17.61 -16.15
N LYS A 124 -0.82 -17.90 -15.17
CA LYS A 124 -1.20 -16.96 -14.10
C LYS A 124 -0.34 -17.18 -12.87
N GLU A 125 0.27 -16.11 -12.37
CA GLU A 125 1.07 -16.17 -11.16
C GLU A 125 0.19 -16.37 -9.93
N GLN A 126 0.54 -17.36 -9.11
CA GLN A 126 -0.16 -17.66 -7.87
C GLN A 126 0.78 -17.56 -6.67
N PHE A 127 0.23 -17.09 -5.56
CA PHE A 127 0.93 -16.94 -4.29
C PHE A 127 0.13 -17.63 -3.20
N ARG A 128 0.83 -18.37 -2.35
CA ARG A 128 0.24 -19.13 -1.25
C ARG A 128 0.91 -18.74 0.06
N TYR A 129 0.13 -18.71 1.13
CA TYR A 129 0.69 -18.64 2.46
C TYR A 129 1.22 -20.01 2.91
N SER A 130 2.45 -20.05 3.45
CA SER A 130 3.09 -21.31 3.79
C SER A 130 2.41 -22.06 4.94
N VAL A 131 1.61 -21.36 5.75
CA VAL A 131 0.78 -21.96 6.80
C VAL A 131 -0.64 -22.12 6.25
N ASN A 132 -1.34 -23.15 6.69
CA ASN A 132 -2.68 -23.51 6.21
C ASN A 132 -3.80 -22.63 6.79
N ASP A 133 -3.54 -21.34 6.95
CA ASP A 133 -4.44 -20.34 7.53
C ASP A 133 -4.89 -19.35 6.47
N ASP A 134 -6.08 -18.78 6.66
CA ASP A 134 -6.54 -17.67 5.85
C ASP A 134 -5.77 -16.40 6.22
N VAL A 135 -5.36 -15.66 5.19
CA VAL A 135 -4.67 -14.38 5.35
C VAL A 135 -5.38 -13.31 4.54
N THR A 136 -5.24 -12.07 4.97
CA THR A 136 -5.57 -10.90 4.16
C THR A 136 -4.35 -10.52 3.34
N TRP A 137 -4.45 -10.71 2.03
CA TRP A 137 -3.46 -10.27 1.07
C TRP A 137 -3.67 -8.81 0.73
N THR A 138 -2.58 -8.06 0.57
CA THR A 138 -2.62 -6.67 0.13
C THR A 138 -1.63 -6.48 -1.00
N ILE A 139 -2.14 -6.10 -2.17
CA ILE A 139 -1.34 -5.72 -3.34
C ILE A 139 -1.36 -4.19 -3.41
N LYS A 140 -0.20 -3.55 -3.32
CA LYS A 140 -0.06 -2.09 -3.44
C LYS A 140 0.88 -1.74 -4.58
N GLY A 141 0.47 -0.81 -5.44
CA GLY A 141 1.24 -0.29 -6.55
C GLY A 141 0.89 1.17 -6.83
N TYR A 142 1.34 1.70 -7.97
CA TYR A 142 0.99 3.06 -8.38
C TYR A 142 -0.53 3.17 -8.58
N HIS A 143 -1.19 4.04 -7.81
CA HIS A 143 -2.66 4.24 -7.79
C HIS A 143 -3.48 2.96 -7.61
N THR A 144 -2.88 1.90 -7.05
CA THR A 144 -3.53 0.60 -6.92
C THR A 144 -3.37 0.09 -5.50
N GLN A 145 -4.49 -0.24 -4.85
CA GLN A 145 -4.50 -1.00 -3.61
C GLN A 145 -5.63 -2.03 -3.70
N LEU A 146 -5.26 -3.30 -3.67
CA LEU A 146 -6.21 -4.41 -3.68
C LEU A 146 -6.06 -5.21 -2.38
N GLN A 147 -7.18 -5.59 -1.80
CA GLN A 147 -7.25 -6.51 -0.68
C GLN A 147 -7.98 -7.77 -1.11
N LEU A 148 -7.39 -8.92 -0.83
CA LEU A 148 -7.93 -10.24 -1.13
C LEU A 148 -7.83 -11.10 0.13
N SER A 149 -8.66 -12.12 0.26
CA SER A 149 -8.63 -13.03 1.41
C SER A 149 -8.54 -14.47 0.97
N GLY A 150 -7.85 -15.28 1.75
CA GLY A 150 -7.76 -16.73 1.57
C GLY A 150 -6.35 -17.27 1.75
N LYS A 151 -6.20 -18.58 1.61
CA LYS A 151 -4.89 -19.28 1.76
C LYS A 151 -3.93 -19.03 0.61
N ALA A 152 -4.46 -18.70 -0.56
CA ALA A 152 -3.73 -18.39 -1.77
C ALA A 152 -4.46 -17.34 -2.58
N ILE A 153 -3.72 -16.61 -3.40
CA ILE A 153 -4.25 -15.66 -4.38
C ILE A 153 -3.65 -15.93 -5.75
N GLU A 154 -4.43 -15.59 -6.77
CA GLU A 154 -3.94 -15.40 -8.12
C GLU A 154 -3.77 -13.90 -8.35
N ILE A 155 -2.66 -13.50 -8.98
CA ILE A 155 -2.47 -12.09 -9.32
C ILE A 155 -3.55 -11.68 -10.32
N PRO A 156 -4.37 -10.66 -9.99
CA PRO A 156 -5.43 -10.27 -10.88
C PRO A 156 -4.87 -9.82 -12.23
N SER A 157 -5.37 -10.43 -13.30
CA SER A 157 -4.88 -10.13 -14.66
C SER A 157 -5.09 -8.67 -15.06
N HIS A 158 -6.04 -7.97 -14.45
CA HIS A 158 -6.33 -6.56 -14.74
C HIS A 158 -5.34 -5.57 -14.13
N LEU A 159 -4.34 -6.03 -13.37
CA LEU A 159 -3.30 -5.14 -12.87
C LEU A 159 -2.49 -4.58 -14.04
N GLN A 160 -2.34 -3.26 -14.06
CA GLN A 160 -1.54 -2.59 -15.08
C GLN A 160 -0.08 -3.04 -15.01
N LYS A 161 0.62 -2.89 -16.13
CA LYS A 161 2.06 -3.13 -16.19
C LYS A 161 2.76 -2.26 -15.12
N GLY A 162 3.53 -2.88 -14.25
CA GLY A 162 4.18 -2.16 -13.16
C GLY A 162 4.70 -3.04 -12.04
N GLN A 163 5.27 -2.38 -11.04
CA GLN A 163 5.76 -3.02 -9.83
C GLN A 163 4.76 -2.87 -8.69
N TYR A 164 4.53 -3.98 -7.98
CA TYR A 164 3.61 -4.04 -6.85
C TYR A 164 4.30 -4.66 -5.64
N SER A 165 3.93 -4.23 -4.44
CA SER A 165 4.24 -4.94 -3.20
C SER A 165 3.06 -5.83 -2.84
N LEU A 166 3.31 -7.13 -2.66
CA LEU A 166 2.35 -8.09 -2.14
C LEU A 166 2.71 -8.44 -0.70
N SER A 167 1.85 -8.09 0.26
CA SER A 167 1.97 -8.52 1.66
C SER A 167 0.81 -9.44 2.04
N ALA A 168 0.98 -10.19 3.12
CA ALA A 168 -0.07 -10.99 3.75
C ALA A 168 -0.16 -10.64 5.24
N ASN A 169 -1.36 -10.67 5.80
CA ASN A 169 -1.59 -10.48 7.22
C ASN A 169 -2.42 -11.65 7.77
N SER A 170 -1.95 -12.25 8.84
CA SER A 170 -2.70 -13.23 9.65
C SER A 170 -2.83 -12.70 11.08
N VAL A 171 -3.74 -13.26 11.87
CA VAL A 171 -3.98 -12.83 13.25
C VAL A 171 -2.67 -12.85 14.04
N GLY A 172 -2.20 -11.67 14.45
CA GLY A 172 -0.96 -11.50 15.20
C GLY A 172 0.34 -11.57 14.39
N CYS A 173 0.27 -11.64 13.05
CA CYS A 173 1.43 -11.78 12.17
C CYS A 173 1.31 -10.88 10.93
N ASN A 174 2.18 -9.89 10.83
CA ASN A 174 2.45 -9.17 9.59
C ASN A 174 3.51 -9.92 8.79
N ILE A 175 3.16 -10.42 7.61
CA ILE A 175 4.09 -11.16 6.75
C ILE A 175 4.71 -10.14 5.76
N PRO A 176 6.04 -10.12 5.64
CA PRO A 176 6.74 -9.13 4.83
C PRO A 176 6.29 -9.15 3.36
N SER A 177 6.38 -7.99 2.73
CA SER A 177 5.95 -7.83 1.34
C SER A 177 6.99 -8.36 0.34
N ILE A 178 6.56 -9.13 -0.65
CA ILE A 178 7.36 -9.45 -1.84
C ILE A 178 7.09 -8.45 -2.97
N VAL A 179 8.04 -8.29 -3.90
CA VAL A 179 7.87 -7.45 -5.08
C VAL A 179 7.41 -8.29 -6.26
N LEU A 180 6.35 -7.83 -6.93
CA LEU A 180 5.84 -8.38 -8.17
C LEU A 180 6.20 -7.43 -9.32
N ASP A 181 6.72 -7.97 -10.42
CA ASP A 181 6.92 -7.23 -11.68
C ASP A 181 5.97 -7.76 -12.74
N ILE A 182 4.90 -7.02 -12.98
CA ILE A 182 3.89 -7.36 -13.98
C ILE A 182 4.39 -6.77 -15.30
N SER A 183 5.16 -7.56 -16.05
CA SER A 183 5.89 -7.07 -17.22
C SER A 183 5.18 -7.36 -18.56
N ASN A 184 4.36 -8.40 -18.65
CA ASN A 184 3.61 -8.83 -19.85
C ASN A 184 2.44 -9.75 -19.49
N ILE A 185 1.33 -9.22 -18.97
CA ILE A 185 0.06 -9.95 -19.06
C ILE A 185 -0.56 -9.51 -20.38
N GLY A 186 -0.63 -10.41 -21.36
CA GLY A 186 -1.42 -10.21 -22.57
C GLY A 186 -2.89 -10.18 -22.18
N VAL A 187 -3.37 -9.03 -21.72
CA VAL A 187 -4.77 -8.82 -21.39
C VAL A 187 -5.43 -8.27 -22.63
N GLU A 188 -6.19 -9.11 -23.33
CA GLU A 188 -7.31 -8.59 -24.10
C GLU A 188 -8.17 -7.79 -23.12
N VAL A 189 -8.27 -6.48 -23.36
CA VAL A 189 -9.02 -5.55 -22.52
C VAL A 189 -10.50 -5.95 -22.59
N THR A 190 -10.91 -6.88 -21.74
CA THR A 190 -12.31 -7.12 -21.49
C THR A 190 -12.75 -5.98 -20.57
N GLU A 191 -13.60 -5.10 -21.11
CA GLU A 191 -14.16 -3.95 -20.42
C GLU A 191 -14.78 -4.41 -19.08
N PHE A 192 -14.08 -4.13 -17.97
CA PHE A 192 -14.55 -4.52 -16.65
C PHE A 192 -15.71 -3.60 -16.27
N LYS A 193 -16.91 -4.17 -16.27
CA LYS A 193 -17.97 -3.70 -15.37
C LYS A 193 -17.46 -3.95 -13.95
N GLN A 194 -17.02 -2.89 -13.27
CA GLN A 194 -16.73 -2.98 -11.84
C GLN A 194 -17.91 -3.71 -11.18
N PRO A 195 -17.67 -4.67 -10.26
CA PRO A 195 -18.77 -5.19 -9.47
C PRO A 195 -19.41 -4.00 -8.80
N VAL A 196 -20.62 -3.65 -9.25
CA VAL A 196 -21.42 -2.61 -8.63
C VAL A 196 -21.74 -3.18 -7.26
N VAL A 197 -20.90 -2.82 -6.29
CA VAL A 197 -21.27 -2.98 -4.89
C VAL A 197 -22.49 -2.09 -4.77
N ASN A 198 -23.68 -2.71 -4.74
CA ASN A 198 -24.95 -2.04 -4.48
C ASN A 198 -24.90 -1.51 -3.05
N ARG A 199 -24.16 -0.42 -2.87
CA ARG A 199 -24.18 0.38 -1.68
C ARG A 199 -25.57 1.02 -1.66
N PRO A 200 -26.38 0.80 -0.61
CA PRO A 200 -27.66 1.49 -0.53
C PRO A 200 -27.39 2.98 -0.67
N GLU A 201 -28.08 3.62 -1.61
CA GLU A 201 -27.96 5.05 -1.84
C GLU A 201 -28.43 5.75 -0.56
N ILE A 202 -27.51 6.44 0.12
CA ILE A 202 -27.84 7.10 1.38
C ILE A 202 -28.52 8.42 1.05
N ASN A 203 -29.84 8.45 1.13
CA ASN A 203 -30.61 9.66 0.92
C ASN A 203 -30.63 10.53 2.18
N TRP A 204 -30.06 11.72 2.04
CA TRP A 204 -30.13 12.79 3.03
C TRP A 204 -30.09 14.15 2.33
N LYS A 205 -30.53 15.20 2.99
CA LYS A 205 -30.60 16.55 2.42
C LYS A 205 -30.23 17.60 3.47
N VAL A 206 -29.89 18.79 2.98
CA VAL A 206 -29.60 19.96 3.79
C VAL A 206 -30.43 21.12 3.28
N SER A 207 -31.21 21.75 4.15
CA SER A 207 -32.11 22.86 3.79
C SER A 207 -32.25 23.88 4.92
N PRO A 208 -32.38 25.18 4.63
CA PRO A 208 -32.20 25.80 3.31
C PRO A 208 -30.72 25.79 2.89
N ASN A 209 -30.48 25.88 1.58
CA ASN A 209 -29.13 25.99 1.00
C ASN A 209 -29.23 26.76 -0.34
N PRO A 210 -28.85 28.05 -0.41
CA PRO A 210 -28.10 28.81 0.62
C PRO A 210 -28.86 29.08 1.92
N SER A 211 -28.14 29.40 3.00
CA SER A 211 -28.71 29.83 4.30
C SER A 211 -27.92 30.97 4.94
N SER A 212 -28.58 31.78 5.78
CA SER A 212 -27.97 32.87 6.56
C SER A 212 -27.91 32.60 8.06
N THR A 213 -28.74 31.69 8.58
CA THR A 213 -28.94 31.53 10.03
C THR A 213 -28.89 30.08 10.47
N PHE A 214 -29.79 29.25 9.98
CA PHE A 214 -29.86 27.83 10.34
C PHE A 214 -29.91 26.95 9.10
N ILE A 215 -29.32 25.77 9.20
CA ILE A 215 -29.53 24.68 8.25
C ILE A 215 -30.08 23.46 8.99
N THR A 216 -30.98 22.75 8.36
CA THR A 216 -31.51 21.47 8.83
C THR A 216 -30.93 20.36 7.98
N VAL A 217 -30.32 19.38 8.66
CA VAL A 217 -29.81 18.16 8.05
C VAL A 217 -30.78 17.03 8.34
N GLU A 218 -31.39 16.46 7.29
CA GLU A 218 -32.36 15.36 7.38
C GLU A 218 -31.82 14.12 6.65
N SER A 219 -31.91 12.94 7.26
CA SER A 219 -31.55 11.66 6.64
C SER A 219 -32.54 10.56 7.01
N GLU A 220 -32.73 9.61 6.09
CA GLU A 220 -33.48 8.37 6.35
C GLU A 220 -32.73 7.42 7.30
N ILE A 221 -31.41 7.58 7.42
CA ILE A 221 -30.54 6.74 8.27
C ILE A 221 -30.01 7.59 9.42
N SER A 222 -30.05 7.03 10.63
CA SER A 222 -29.50 7.72 11.79
C SER A 222 -27.99 7.98 11.65
N PHE A 223 -27.55 9.19 11.99
CA PHE A 223 -26.15 9.56 12.03
C PHE A 223 -25.67 9.83 13.46
N THR A 224 -24.35 9.80 13.66
CA THR A 224 -23.67 9.85 14.96
C THR A 224 -22.76 11.06 15.11
N ALA A 225 -22.32 11.64 13.99
CA ALA A 225 -21.57 12.88 13.98
C ALA A 225 -21.85 13.72 12.73
N LEU A 226 -21.66 15.03 12.87
CA LEU A 226 -21.67 16.01 11.79
C LEU A 226 -20.41 16.87 11.88
N ARG A 227 -19.78 17.13 10.74
CA ARG A 227 -18.60 17.97 10.60
C ARG A 227 -18.84 19.01 9.51
N ILE A 228 -18.47 20.25 9.78
CA ILE A 228 -18.44 21.32 8.77
C ILE A 228 -16.99 21.74 8.58
N THR A 229 -16.53 21.71 7.34
CA THR A 229 -15.19 22.15 6.93
C THR A 229 -15.29 23.22 5.85
N ASP A 230 -14.28 24.06 5.72
CA ASP A 230 -14.16 24.92 4.54
C ASP A 230 -13.55 24.18 3.34
N LEU A 231 -13.34 24.89 2.22
CA LEU A 231 -12.75 24.35 1.00
C LEU A 231 -11.26 24.00 1.13
N GLU A 232 -10.57 24.52 2.14
CA GLU A 232 -9.19 24.16 2.47
C GLU A 232 -9.13 22.91 3.38
N GLY A 233 -10.27 22.35 3.76
CA GLY A 233 -10.39 21.20 4.65
C GLY A 233 -10.21 21.55 6.14
N ARG A 234 -10.22 22.84 6.51
CA ARG A 234 -10.13 23.26 7.92
C ARG A 234 -11.46 22.99 8.60
N LEU A 235 -11.41 22.38 9.79
CA LEU A 235 -12.59 22.04 10.59
C LEU A 235 -13.16 23.30 11.26
N ILE A 236 -14.38 23.67 10.88
CA ILE A 236 -15.12 24.81 11.44
C ILE A 236 -15.94 24.37 12.65
N LYS A 237 -16.66 23.24 12.51
CA LYS A 237 -17.54 22.73 13.57
C LYS A 237 -17.56 21.20 13.56
N LYS A 238 -17.61 20.61 14.75
CA LYS A 238 -17.88 19.19 14.95
C LYS A 238 -18.98 19.03 15.98
N ILE A 239 -20.03 18.30 15.64
CA ILE A 239 -21.18 18.04 16.49
C ILE A 239 -21.30 16.53 16.67
N LYS A 240 -21.24 16.06 17.92
CA LYS A 240 -21.60 14.69 18.25
C LYS A 240 -23.11 14.66 18.50
N VAL A 241 -23.84 13.86 17.74
CA VAL A 241 -25.30 13.75 17.89
C VAL A 241 -25.66 12.57 18.78
N ARG A 242 -26.89 12.58 19.30
CA ARG A 242 -27.43 11.47 20.09
C ARG A 242 -27.66 10.26 19.18
N GLU A 243 -27.74 9.08 19.78
CA GLU A 243 -28.11 7.90 19.01
C GLU A 243 -29.50 8.07 18.39
N ASN A 244 -29.66 7.53 17.17
CA ASN A 244 -30.91 7.55 16.41
C ASN A 244 -31.36 8.95 15.93
N THR A 245 -30.48 9.96 15.93
CA THR A 245 -30.76 11.26 15.31
C THR A 245 -30.85 11.12 13.79
N THR A 246 -32.01 11.48 13.22
CA THR A 246 -32.28 11.55 11.77
C THR A 246 -32.42 12.99 11.27
N GLU A 247 -32.57 13.95 12.18
CA GLU A 247 -32.71 15.37 11.88
C GLU A 247 -31.88 16.20 12.87
N LEU A 248 -31.15 17.20 12.37
CA LEU A 248 -30.35 18.12 13.18
C LEU A 248 -30.39 19.53 12.60
N GLU A 249 -30.79 20.51 13.41
CA GLU A 249 -30.63 21.93 13.12
C GLU A 249 -29.24 22.42 13.56
N VAL A 250 -28.58 23.18 12.69
CA VAL A 250 -27.24 23.74 12.91
C VAL A 250 -27.27 25.24 12.66
N ASP A 251 -26.90 26.00 13.69
CA ASP A 251 -26.67 27.44 13.60
C ASP A 251 -25.38 27.74 12.82
N VAL A 252 -25.55 28.46 11.71
CA VAL A 252 -24.49 28.94 10.81
C VAL A 252 -24.43 30.46 10.76
N SER A 253 -25.15 31.17 11.63
CA SER A 253 -25.21 32.64 11.66
C SER A 253 -23.84 33.29 11.88
N ALA A 254 -22.94 32.62 12.60
CA ALA A 254 -21.59 33.10 12.87
C ALA A 254 -20.58 32.81 11.74
N TYR A 255 -20.98 32.12 10.66
CA TYR A 255 -20.05 31.66 9.62
C TYR A 255 -19.89 32.73 8.55
N SER A 256 -18.70 32.89 7.97
CA SER A 256 -18.52 33.84 6.86
C SER A 256 -19.30 33.44 5.61
N SER A 257 -19.74 34.40 4.79
CA SER A 257 -20.45 34.16 3.53
C SER A 257 -19.55 33.48 2.49
N THR A 258 -19.54 32.15 2.48
CA THR A 258 -18.74 31.31 1.57
C THR A 258 -19.33 29.90 1.45
N THR A 259 -18.66 29.04 0.68
CA THR A 259 -18.99 27.63 0.55
C THR A 259 -18.31 26.80 1.62
N TYR A 260 -19.05 25.86 2.21
CA TYR A 260 -18.55 24.85 3.15
C TYR A 260 -18.94 23.44 2.68
N LEU A 261 -18.25 22.45 3.25
CA LEU A 261 -18.59 21.04 3.11
C LEU A 261 -19.16 20.54 4.43
N ILE A 262 -20.29 19.86 4.37
CA ILE A 262 -20.93 19.21 5.51
C ILE A 262 -20.83 17.70 5.34
N SER A 263 -20.21 17.04 6.30
CA SER A 263 -20.04 15.59 6.32
C SER A 263 -20.80 15.00 7.49
N ILE A 264 -21.57 13.94 7.24
CA ILE A 264 -22.23 13.17 8.28
C ILE A 264 -21.66 11.75 8.34
N GLU A 265 -21.53 11.24 9.56
CA GLU A 265 -21.04 9.90 9.87
C GLU A 265 -22.21 9.06 10.37
N PHE A 266 -22.65 8.11 9.56
CA PHE A 266 -23.81 7.27 9.82
C PHE A 266 -23.50 6.19 10.86
N LYS A 267 -24.55 5.64 11.49
CA LYS A 267 -24.41 4.57 12.50
C LYS A 267 -23.77 3.29 11.94
N ASN A 268 -23.90 3.04 10.65
CA ASN A 268 -23.26 1.92 9.96
C ASN A 268 -21.76 2.15 9.65
N GLY A 269 -21.18 3.27 10.11
CA GLY A 269 -19.78 3.64 9.88
C GLY A 269 -19.51 4.28 8.52
N GLU A 270 -20.55 4.42 7.68
CA GLU A 270 -20.43 5.13 6.42
C GLU A 270 -20.41 6.64 6.63
N SER A 271 -19.90 7.37 5.64
CA SER A 271 -19.93 8.82 5.63
C SER A 271 -20.28 9.33 4.26
N ASP A 272 -21.00 10.44 4.21
CA ASP A 272 -21.26 11.18 2.98
C ASP A 272 -21.03 12.68 3.19
N ILE A 273 -20.88 13.42 2.09
CA ILE A 273 -20.51 14.83 2.09
C ILE A 273 -21.43 15.60 1.13
N LYS A 274 -21.97 16.74 1.59
CA LYS A 274 -22.69 17.71 0.76
C LYS A 274 -22.06 19.09 0.84
N LYS A 275 -22.30 19.89 -0.20
CA LYS A 275 -21.89 21.29 -0.26
C LYS A 275 -22.99 22.17 0.32
N ILE A 276 -22.64 23.14 1.15
CA ILE A 276 -23.54 24.19 1.63
C ILE A 276 -22.97 25.58 1.30
N ILE A 277 -23.86 26.55 1.11
CA ILE A 277 -23.53 27.94 0.84
C ILE A 277 -24.12 28.79 1.97
N VAL A 278 -23.27 29.53 2.68
CA VAL A 278 -23.71 30.52 3.67
C VAL A 278 -23.70 31.90 3.03
N GLN A 279 -24.78 32.66 3.19
CA GLN A 279 -24.93 34.00 2.63
C GLN A 279 -25.70 34.93 3.58
N HIS A 280 -25.02 35.96 4.11
CA HIS A 280 -25.59 37.06 4.89
C HIS A 280 -26.01 38.25 4.03
#